data_AF-A0A7S1QBR0-F1
#
_entry.id   AF-A0A7S1QBR0-F1
#
_cell.length_a   1.000
_cell.length_b   1.000
_cell.length_c   1.000
_cell.angle_alpha   90.00
_cell.angle_beta   90.00
_cell.angle_gamma   90.00
#
_symmetry.space_group_name_H-M   'P 1'
#
loop_
_entity.id
_entity.type
_entity.pdbx_description
1 polymer ?
#
loop_
_entity_poly.entity_id
_entity_poly.type
_entity_poly.pdbx_seq_one_letter_code
_entity_poly.pdbx_strand_id
1 'polypeptide(L)'
;ILANAELGGGLLTRPARSGATVAHVAAFNSRVDVLDWMAHERVEHFGILSTVRNDGCTIAHMAAATGSIVVLQWILSTPSLGPDMLMRQTNSGKTVAHAAASNNRLEVLEWISDTRVLGNALLETARNDGWTIAHEAAAAGHT
;
A
#
# COMPACT_ATOMS: atom_id res chain seq x y z
N ILE A 1 -13.96 -6.93 21.40
CA ILE A 1 -13.55 -6.03 22.51
C ILE A 1 -12.50 -6.67 23.45
N LEU A 2 -12.36 -8.01 23.55
CA LEU A 2 -11.40 -8.64 24.49
C LEU A 2 -9.92 -8.73 24.04
N ALA A 3 -9.57 -8.44 22.77
CA ALA A 3 -8.19 -8.64 22.31
C ALA A 3 -7.17 -7.60 22.83
N ASN A 4 -7.63 -6.38 23.20
CA ASN A 4 -6.73 -5.26 23.54
C ASN A 4 -6.43 -5.10 25.03
N ALA A 5 -7.18 -5.78 25.92
CA ALA A 5 -6.98 -5.65 27.36
C ALA A 5 -5.89 -6.61 27.89
N GLU A 6 -5.66 -7.74 27.20
CA GLU A 6 -4.67 -8.76 27.62
C GLU A 6 -3.33 -8.65 26.90
N LEU A 7 -3.30 -8.02 25.71
CA LEU A 7 -2.09 -7.75 24.95
C LEU A 7 -1.80 -6.25 25.09
N GLY A 8 -0.98 -5.87 26.08
CA GLY A 8 -0.68 -4.46 26.39
C GLY A 8 -0.58 -3.57 25.15
N GLY A 9 -1.35 -2.47 25.13
CA GLY A 9 -1.74 -1.68 23.95
C GLY A 9 -0.64 -1.17 22.99
N GLY A 10 0.63 -1.47 23.26
CA GLY A 10 1.74 -1.20 22.34
C GLY A 10 1.99 -2.27 21.27
N LEU A 11 1.43 -3.49 21.36
CA LEU A 11 1.79 -4.56 20.41
C LEU A 11 1.28 -4.27 18.99
N LEU A 12 0.06 -3.72 18.87
CA LEU A 12 -0.54 -3.39 17.57
C LEU A 12 0.15 -2.20 16.90
N THR A 13 0.74 -1.28 17.67
CA THR A 13 1.41 -0.09 17.16
C THR A 13 2.90 -0.29 16.94
N ARG A 14 3.50 -1.35 17.47
CA ARG A 14 4.94 -1.59 17.37
C ARG A 14 5.34 -2.05 15.96
N PRO A 15 6.19 -1.30 15.24
CA PRO A 15 6.69 -1.75 13.95
C PRO A 15 7.70 -2.90 14.11
N ALA A 16 7.78 -3.75 13.09
CA ALA A 16 8.85 -4.72 12.93
C ALA A 16 10.20 -4.02 12.63
N ARG A 17 11.30 -4.78 12.60
CA ARG A 17 12.64 -4.25 12.26
C ARG A 17 12.69 -3.55 10.89
N SER A 18 11.83 -3.95 9.96
CA SER A 18 11.68 -3.34 8.63
C SER A 18 10.84 -2.05 8.63
N GLY A 19 10.28 -1.63 9.78
CA GLY A 19 9.28 -0.57 9.87
C GLY A 19 7.86 -1.05 9.57
N ALA A 20 7.66 -2.32 9.22
CA ALA A 20 6.34 -2.85 8.88
C ALA A 20 5.44 -2.93 10.12
N THR A 21 4.25 -2.35 10.03
CA THR A 21 3.20 -2.42 11.06
C THR A 21 2.19 -3.52 10.73
N VAL A 22 1.28 -3.81 11.67
CA VAL A 22 0.15 -4.72 11.43
C VAL A 22 -0.70 -4.31 10.21
N ALA A 23 -0.81 -3.01 9.92
CA ALA A 23 -1.53 -2.52 8.75
C ALA A 23 -0.86 -2.96 7.43
N HIS A 24 0.48 -3.01 7.37
CA HIS A 24 1.20 -3.52 6.20
C HIS A 24 0.93 -5.01 5.99
N VAL A 25 0.89 -5.79 7.08
CA VAL A 25 0.60 -7.22 7.02
C VAL A 25 -0.85 -7.46 6.60
N ALA A 26 -1.80 -6.69 7.14
CA ALA A 26 -3.21 -6.77 6.75
C ALA A 26 -3.41 -6.45 5.27
N ALA A 27 -2.78 -5.37 4.78
CA ALA A 27 -2.86 -4.99 3.37
C ALA A 27 -2.24 -6.04 2.43
N PHE A 28 -1.10 -6.61 2.79
CA PHE A 28 -0.47 -7.69 2.04
C PHE A 28 -1.40 -8.92 1.91
N ASN A 29 -2.12 -9.26 2.98
CA ASN A 29 -3.04 -10.39 3.02
C ASN A 29 -4.49 -10.04 2.62
N SER A 30 -4.72 -8.87 2.01
CA SER A 30 -6.05 -8.42 1.57
C SER A 30 -7.11 -8.37 2.68
N ARG A 31 -6.70 -8.13 3.93
CA ARG A 31 -7.57 -8.10 5.12
C ARG A 31 -8.18 -6.72 5.36
N VAL A 32 -9.14 -6.35 4.50
CA VAL A 32 -9.89 -5.09 4.62
C VAL A 32 -10.64 -5.01 5.95
N ASP A 33 -11.17 -6.12 6.45
CA ASP A 33 -11.80 -6.21 7.78
C ASP A 33 -10.90 -5.68 8.91
N VAL A 34 -9.62 -6.03 8.88
CA VAL A 34 -8.63 -5.60 9.87
C VAL A 34 -8.24 -4.13 9.66
N LEU A 35 -8.08 -3.70 8.40
CA LEU A 35 -7.77 -2.31 8.07
C LEU A 35 -8.92 -1.36 8.45
N ASP A 36 -10.16 -1.80 8.19
CA ASP A 36 -11.39 -1.07 8.51
C ASP A 36 -11.58 -0.94 10.01
N TRP A 37 -11.32 -2.03 10.76
CA TRP A 37 -11.29 -1.98 12.22
C TRP A 37 -10.28 -0.94 12.74
N MET A 38 -9.07 -0.86 12.15
CA MET A 38 -8.07 0.16 12.52
C MET A 38 -8.48 1.58 12.16
N ALA A 39 -9.26 1.77 11.09
CA ALA A 39 -9.72 3.09 10.68
C ALA A 39 -10.81 3.66 11.60
N HIS A 40 -11.61 2.79 12.23
CA HIS A 40 -12.80 3.17 13.00
C HIS A 40 -12.64 3.06 14.52
N GLU A 41 -11.79 2.16 15.04
CA GLU A 41 -11.58 2.03 16.49
C GLU A 41 -10.32 2.78 16.99
N ARG A 42 -10.58 3.96 17.59
CA ARG A 42 -9.79 4.67 18.63
C ARG A 42 -8.55 5.49 18.22
N VAL A 43 -8.46 6.63 18.90
CA VAL A 43 -7.49 7.74 18.83
C VAL A 43 -6.02 7.32 19.04
N GLU A 44 -5.75 6.15 19.63
CA GLU A 44 -4.39 5.65 19.91
C GLU A 44 -3.68 5.05 18.69
N HIS A 45 -4.40 4.79 17.60
CA HIS A 45 -3.86 4.24 16.35
C HIS A 45 -3.84 5.28 15.22
N PHE A 46 -4.10 6.55 15.54
CA PHE A 46 -4.14 7.63 14.56
C PHE A 46 -2.79 7.71 13.81
N GLY A 47 -2.81 7.35 12.53
CA GLY A 47 -1.63 7.33 11.67
C GLY A 47 -0.98 5.96 11.45
N ILE A 48 -1.45 4.87 12.06
CA ILE A 48 -0.89 3.53 11.75
C ILE A 48 -1.08 3.14 10.29
N LEU A 49 -2.21 3.56 9.70
CA LEU A 49 -2.55 3.35 8.30
C LEU A 49 -1.69 4.22 7.36
N SER A 50 -1.17 5.35 7.83
CA SER A 50 -0.26 6.24 7.08
C SER A 50 1.22 6.01 7.37
N THR A 51 1.54 5.07 8.27
CA THR A 51 2.92 4.69 8.57
C THR A 51 3.58 4.06 7.35
N VAL A 52 4.85 4.36 7.16
CA VAL A 52 5.68 3.78 6.11
C VAL A 52 6.75 2.88 6.72
N ARG A 53 7.13 1.84 5.99
CA ARG A 53 8.33 1.03 6.27
C ARG A 53 9.60 1.87 6.13
N ASN A 54 10.74 1.30 6.56
CA ASN A 54 12.04 1.97 6.49
C ASN A 54 12.48 2.29 5.04
N ASP A 55 11.93 1.59 4.05
CA ASP A 55 12.14 1.81 2.62
C ASP A 55 11.14 2.81 2.01
N GLY A 56 10.22 3.38 2.80
CA GLY A 56 9.14 4.25 2.35
C GLY A 56 7.93 3.51 1.79
N CYS A 57 7.92 2.17 1.82
CA CYS A 57 6.78 1.37 1.37
C CYS A 57 5.56 1.58 2.28
N THR A 58 4.39 1.78 1.66
CA THR A 58 3.10 2.01 2.34
C THR A 58 2.21 0.78 2.23
N ILE A 59 1.06 0.77 2.92
CA ILE A 59 0.04 -0.27 2.75
C ILE A 59 -0.46 -0.39 1.31
N ALA A 60 -0.48 0.71 0.54
CA ALA A 60 -0.90 0.70 -0.86
C ALA A 60 0.09 -0.06 -1.74
N HIS A 61 1.39 0.08 -1.49
CA HIS A 61 2.43 -0.68 -2.19
C HIS A 61 2.32 -2.18 -1.90
N MET A 62 2.06 -2.55 -0.64
CA MET A 62 1.88 -3.96 -0.26
C MET A 62 0.66 -4.58 -0.96
N ALA A 63 -0.47 -3.85 -0.99
CA ALA A 63 -1.66 -4.29 -1.70
C ALA A 63 -1.44 -4.41 -3.22
N ALA A 64 -0.75 -3.44 -3.83
CA ALA A 64 -0.46 -3.48 -5.25
C ALA A 64 0.47 -4.64 -5.63
N ALA A 65 1.48 -4.94 -4.80
CA ALA A 65 2.38 -6.07 -5.01
C ALA A 65 1.64 -7.44 -4.95
N THR A 66 0.55 -7.54 -4.19
CA THR A 66 -0.23 -8.78 -4.06
C THR A 66 -1.45 -8.85 -4.98
N GLY A 67 -1.72 -7.82 -5.79
CA GLY A 67 -2.89 -7.78 -6.68
C GLY A 67 -4.19 -7.36 -5.98
N SER A 68 -4.10 -6.84 -4.75
CA SER A 68 -5.24 -6.60 -3.88
C SER A 68 -5.99 -5.30 -4.21
N ILE A 69 -6.71 -5.27 -5.34
CA ILE A 69 -7.55 -4.13 -5.76
C ILE A 69 -8.55 -3.72 -4.68
N VAL A 70 -9.11 -4.69 -3.94
CA VAL A 70 -10.07 -4.42 -2.86
C VAL A 70 -9.49 -3.52 -1.76
N VAL A 71 -8.20 -3.68 -1.42
CA VAL A 71 -7.53 -2.81 -0.44
C VAL A 71 -7.24 -1.44 -1.07
N LEU A 72 -6.85 -1.38 -2.34
CA LEU A 72 -6.61 -0.11 -3.04
C LEU A 72 -7.89 0.72 -3.14
N GLN A 73 -9.03 0.09 -3.46
CA GLN A 73 -10.35 0.71 -3.44
C GLN A 73 -10.73 1.17 -2.04
N TRP A 74 -10.51 0.33 -1.02
CA TRP A 74 -10.77 0.70 0.38
C TRP A 74 -9.97 1.93 0.80
N ILE A 75 -8.69 2.03 0.42
CA ILE A 75 -7.85 3.22 0.68
C ILE A 75 -8.48 4.47 0.06
N LEU A 76 -8.94 4.39 -1.20
CA LEU A 76 -9.59 5.51 -1.88
C LEU A 76 -10.92 5.91 -1.23
N SER A 77 -11.68 4.95 -0.68
CA SER A 77 -12.93 5.22 0.02
C SER A 77 -12.74 5.68 1.48
N THR A 78 -11.53 5.56 2.03
CA THR A 78 -11.24 5.90 3.42
C THR A 78 -10.92 7.39 3.55
N PRO A 79 -11.75 8.20 4.26
CA PRO A 79 -11.61 9.66 4.27
C PRO A 79 -10.27 10.19 4.78
N SER A 80 -9.59 9.44 5.67
CA SER A 80 -8.30 9.83 6.25
C SER A 80 -7.08 9.47 5.40
N LEU A 81 -7.25 8.80 4.25
CA LEU A 81 -6.17 8.34 3.39
C LEU A 81 -6.25 8.98 2.00
N GLY A 82 -7.23 8.58 1.19
CA GLY A 82 -7.47 9.13 -0.14
C GLY A 82 -6.40 8.80 -1.19
N PRO A 83 -6.46 9.47 -2.37
CA PRO A 83 -5.61 9.15 -3.53
C PRO A 83 -4.13 9.48 -3.33
N ASP A 84 -3.79 10.45 -2.48
CA ASP A 84 -2.41 10.81 -2.17
C ASP A 84 -1.62 9.60 -1.64
N MET A 85 -2.29 8.67 -0.95
CA MET A 85 -1.67 7.44 -0.46
C MET A 85 -1.21 6.50 -1.59
N LEU A 86 -1.90 6.51 -2.73
CA LEU A 86 -1.53 5.73 -3.92
C LEU A 86 -0.45 6.45 -4.74
N MET A 87 -0.39 7.79 -4.65
CA MET A 87 0.62 8.62 -5.32
C MET A 87 1.98 8.64 -4.61
N ARG A 88 2.04 8.23 -3.34
CA ARG A 88 3.29 8.18 -2.57
C ARG A 88 4.32 7.29 -3.25
N GLN A 89 5.56 7.73 -3.21
CA GLN A 89 6.71 6.98 -3.66
C GLN A 89 7.51 6.43 -2.48
N THR A 90 8.11 5.27 -2.65
CA THR A 90 9.15 4.75 -1.75
C THR A 90 10.39 5.64 -1.78
N ASN A 91 11.36 5.38 -0.90
CA ASN A 91 12.63 6.10 -0.86
C ASN A 91 13.43 5.97 -2.18
N SER A 92 13.15 4.94 -2.98
CA SER A 92 13.76 4.73 -4.30
C SER A 92 12.94 5.28 -5.46
N GLY A 93 11.82 5.97 -5.19
CA GLY A 93 10.92 6.50 -6.21
C GLY A 93 9.90 5.50 -6.76
N LYS A 94 9.75 4.31 -6.15
CA LYS A 94 8.77 3.32 -6.65
C LYS A 94 7.37 3.75 -6.24
N THR A 95 6.42 3.67 -7.17
CA THR A 95 4.99 3.87 -6.94
C THR A 95 4.25 2.53 -6.77
N VAL A 96 2.95 2.57 -6.48
CA VAL A 96 2.10 1.37 -6.49
C VAL A 96 2.10 0.65 -7.85
N ALA A 97 2.21 1.38 -8.97
CA ALA A 97 2.31 0.78 -10.30
C ALA A 97 3.62 0.01 -10.50
N HIS A 98 4.74 0.53 -9.97
CA HIS A 98 6.01 -0.22 -9.97
C HIS A 98 5.88 -1.51 -9.17
N ALA A 99 5.26 -1.45 -7.98
CA ALA A 99 5.05 -2.63 -7.14
C ALA A 99 4.20 -3.70 -7.86
N ALA A 100 3.14 -3.29 -8.56
CA ALA A 100 2.32 -4.18 -9.38
C ALA A 100 3.11 -4.80 -10.53
N ALA A 101 3.86 -4.00 -11.30
CA ALA A 101 4.67 -4.46 -12.43
C ALA A 101 5.77 -5.45 -12.01
N SER A 102 6.49 -5.18 -10.91
CA SER A 102 7.49 -6.10 -10.35
C SER A 102 6.92 -7.47 -9.97
N ASN A 103 5.61 -7.58 -9.74
CA ASN A 103 4.94 -8.77 -9.21
C ASN A 103 3.90 -9.36 -10.17
N ASN A 104 3.92 -8.96 -11.45
CA ASN A 104 3.00 -9.44 -12.49
C ASN A 104 1.51 -9.23 -12.15
N ARG A 105 1.17 -8.08 -11.56
CA ARG A 105 -0.21 -7.74 -11.19
C ARG A 105 -0.84 -6.87 -12.27
N LEU A 106 -1.08 -7.46 -13.44
CA LEU A 106 -1.67 -6.75 -14.59
C LEU A 106 -3.04 -6.16 -14.25
N GLU A 107 -3.84 -6.88 -13.47
CA GLU A 107 -5.16 -6.45 -13.01
C GLU A 107 -5.10 -5.14 -12.21
N VAL A 108 -4.02 -4.91 -11.47
CA VAL A 108 -3.83 -3.65 -10.73
C VAL A 108 -3.41 -2.53 -11.68
N LEU A 109 -2.58 -2.80 -12.68
CA LEU A 109 -2.17 -1.81 -13.68
C LEU A 109 -3.36 -1.36 -14.55
N GLU A 110 -4.19 -2.31 -14.99
CA GLU A 110 -5.46 -2.04 -15.68
C GLU A 110 -6.39 -1.20 -14.81
N TRP A 111 -6.57 -1.61 -13.55
CA TRP A 111 -7.39 -0.86 -12.60
C TRP A 111 -6.88 0.57 -12.36
N ILE A 112 -5.56 0.77 -12.27
CA ILE A 112 -4.96 2.12 -12.16
C ILE A 112 -5.29 2.94 -13.42
N SER A 113 -5.14 2.36 -14.62
CA SER A 113 -5.42 3.03 -15.89
C SER A 113 -6.89 3.46 -16.01
N ASP A 114 -7.81 2.63 -15.52
CA ASP A 114 -9.25 2.91 -15.56
C ASP A 114 -9.71 3.87 -14.45
N THR A 115 -8.90 4.05 -13.41
CA THR A 115 -9.25 4.91 -12.27
C THR A 115 -9.03 6.38 -12.60
N ARG A 116 -10.13 7.09 -12.88
CA ARG A 116 -10.15 8.54 -13.17
C ARG A 116 -9.42 9.43 -12.17
N VAL A 117 -9.30 9.00 -10.91
CA VAL A 117 -8.67 9.77 -9.84
C VAL A 117 -7.14 9.77 -9.95
N LEU A 118 -6.55 8.71 -10.50
CA LEU A 118 -5.10 8.52 -10.57
C LEU A 118 -4.53 8.92 -11.92
N GLY A 119 -5.27 8.63 -13.00
CA GLY A 119 -4.84 8.85 -14.38
C GLY A 119 -3.54 8.12 -14.74
N ASN A 120 -2.96 8.46 -15.89
CA ASN A 120 -1.74 7.82 -16.38
C ASN A 120 -0.47 8.25 -15.62
N ALA A 121 -0.55 9.23 -14.72
CA ALA A 121 0.60 9.78 -14.01
C ALA A 121 1.40 8.69 -13.26
N LEU A 122 0.70 7.73 -12.64
CA LEU A 122 1.34 6.61 -11.96
C LEU A 122 2.05 5.63 -12.90
N LEU A 123 1.51 5.45 -14.11
CA LEU A 123 2.06 4.55 -15.13
C LEU A 123 3.28 5.15 -15.84
N GLU A 124 3.30 6.48 -15.95
CA GLU A 124 4.37 7.26 -16.60
C GLU A 124 5.50 7.66 -15.65
N THR A 125 5.28 7.56 -14.33
CA THR A 125 6.28 7.91 -13.32
C THR A 125 7.51 7.01 -13.44
N ALA A 126 8.69 7.60 -13.45
CA ALA A 126 9.96 6.89 -13.31
C ALA A 126 10.47 6.94 -11.86
N ARG A 127 11.12 5.88 -11.41
CA ARG A 127 11.84 5.86 -10.13
C ARG A 127 13.07 6.78 -10.18
N ASN A 128 13.76 6.94 -9.04
CA ASN A 128 14.81 7.96 -8.89
C ASN A 128 16.01 7.84 -9.87
N ASP A 129 16.18 6.72 -10.56
CA ASP A 129 17.23 6.54 -11.58
C ASP A 129 16.68 6.36 -13.00
N GLY A 130 15.43 6.75 -13.23
CA GLY A 130 14.79 6.75 -14.55
C GLY A 130 14.09 5.44 -14.94
N TRP A 131 14.14 4.39 -14.12
CA TRP A 131 13.45 3.13 -14.40
C TRP A 131 11.92 3.30 -14.32
N THR A 132 11.21 2.77 -15.32
CA THR A 132 9.74 2.83 -15.40
C THR A 132 9.12 1.46 -15.13
N ILE A 133 7.78 1.39 -15.08
CA ILE A 133 7.07 0.12 -14.91
C ILE A 133 7.36 -0.89 -16.03
N ALA A 134 7.63 -0.42 -17.26
CA ALA A 134 7.96 -1.28 -18.40
C ALA A 134 9.34 -1.93 -18.24
N HIS A 135 10.32 -1.17 -17.75
CA HIS A 135 11.64 -1.72 -17.41
C HIS A 135 11.51 -2.76 -16.30
N GLU A 136 10.62 -2.56 -15.34
CA GLU A 136 10.41 -3.46 -14.21
C GLU A 136 9.73 -4.78 -14.64
N ALA A 137 8.70 -4.70 -15.47
CA ALA A 137 8.06 -5.87 -16.06
C ALA A 137 9.07 -6.69 -16.88
N ALA A 138 9.86 -6.03 -17.74
CA ALA A 138 10.88 -6.69 -18.55
C ALA A 138 11.97 -7.35 -17.69
N ALA A 139 12.46 -6.67 -16.64
CA ALA A 139 13.47 -7.22 -15.73
C ALA A 139 12.96 -8.41 -14.91
N ALA A 140 11.67 -8.42 -14.58
CA ALA A 140 11.03 -9.52 -13.86
C ALA A 140 10.58 -10.67 -14.78
N GLY A 141 10.66 -10.51 -16.11
CA GLY A 141 10.22 -11.49 -17.10
C GLY A 141 8.71 -11.52 -17.35
N HIS A 142 8.03 -10.41 -17.07
CA HIS A 142 6.60 -10.22 -17.30
C HIS A 142 6.39 -9.50 -18.65
N THR A 143 5.54 -10.05 -19.51
CA THR A 143 5.22 -9.53 -20.86
C THR A 143 3.74 -9.35 -21.03
#